data_AF-A0A5M4DDA1-F1
#
_entry.id   AF-A0A5M4DDA1-F1
#
_cell.length_a   1.000
_cell.length_b   1.000
_cell.length_c   1.000
_cell.angle_alpha   90.00
_cell.angle_beta   90.00
_cell.angle_gamma   90.00
#
_symmetry.space_group_name_H-M   'P 1'
#
loop_
_entity.id
_entity.type
_entity.pdbx_description
1 polymer ?
#
loop_
_entity_poly.entity_id
_entity_poly.type
_entity_poly.pdbx_seq_one_letter_code
_entity_poly.pdbx_strand_id
1 'polypeptide(L)'
;MNCPRCGRQLASGAAFCMHCGQMLASSGGSIPLVDATPHANGRRLIVGVIGAILVLAGLLFALDETGLLRAAGSVFRPQSLAAQGQSGQPPALPAEGSAQDSRMLSSPGQAGGSSLPIPDSKRLMPDDVRRWLEHLERIERKRGDLSREHLATAITTMTALQLGGSMSEIEALLRGDLEGLDENQTPPTIEKATTDMESMTRAWVSLNDEFLSVPPPEECVPIRNQYDQVLRETGAMILDIVQAVDNASTDREGALQALLSMKGKSEERIGRPAERTDQGVAQICDKYETRKWFSISRDFGGGGLLKSLGM
;
A
#
# COMPACT_ATOMS: atom_id res chain seq x y z
N MET A 1 16.15 -32.84 -8.36
CA MET A 1 15.66 -33.12 -6.99
C MET A 1 14.24 -32.59 -6.85
N ASN A 2 13.39 -33.22 -6.03
CA ASN A 2 12.03 -32.75 -5.79
C ASN A 2 11.94 -32.01 -4.46
N CYS A 3 11.06 -31.03 -4.37
CA CYS A 3 10.83 -30.30 -3.13
C CYS A 3 10.22 -31.23 -2.07
N PRO A 4 10.80 -31.31 -0.84
CA PRO A 4 10.28 -32.17 0.21
C PRO A 4 8.91 -31.72 0.73
N ARG A 5 8.50 -30.48 0.46
CA ARG A 5 7.23 -29.91 0.92
C ARG A 5 6.10 -30.07 -0.10
N CYS A 6 6.33 -29.80 -1.38
CA CYS A 6 5.28 -29.81 -2.41
C CYS A 6 5.46 -30.86 -3.51
N GLY A 7 6.54 -31.65 -3.47
CA GLY A 7 6.81 -32.73 -4.42
C GLY A 7 7.21 -32.31 -5.84
N ARG A 8 7.15 -31.01 -6.18
CA ARG A 8 7.53 -30.52 -7.51
C ARG A 8 9.03 -30.55 -7.75
N GLN A 9 9.40 -30.73 -9.02
CA GLN A 9 10.78 -30.76 -9.46
C GLN A 9 11.44 -29.39 -9.29
N LEU A 10 12.67 -29.38 -8.77
CA LEU A 10 13.46 -28.18 -8.52
C LEU A 10 14.60 -28.08 -9.53
N ALA A 11 14.93 -26.85 -9.92
CA ALA A 11 16.14 -26.55 -10.67
C ALA A 11 17.39 -26.94 -9.85
N SER A 12 18.44 -27.42 -10.54
CA SER A 12 19.70 -27.81 -9.91
C SER A 12 20.35 -26.62 -9.19
N GLY A 13 20.58 -26.74 -7.88
CA GLY A 13 21.18 -25.67 -7.07
C GLY A 13 20.19 -24.60 -6.55
N ALA A 14 18.88 -24.81 -6.68
CA ALA A 14 17.88 -23.87 -6.18
C ALA A 14 17.91 -23.79 -4.64
N ALA A 15 18.12 -22.59 -4.09
CA ALA A 15 18.09 -22.33 -2.65
C ALA A 15 16.67 -22.35 -2.06
N PHE A 16 15.64 -22.20 -2.88
CA PHE A 16 14.24 -22.25 -2.48
C PHE A 16 13.34 -22.80 -3.60
N CYS A 17 12.18 -23.32 -3.22
CA CYS A 17 11.17 -23.79 -4.17
C CYS A 17 10.32 -22.62 -4.69
N MET A 18 10.34 -22.37 -6.00
CA MET A 18 9.53 -21.31 -6.63
C MET A 18 8.02 -21.56 -6.61
N HIS A 19 7.57 -22.77 -6.24
CA HIS A 19 6.15 -23.12 -6.22
C HIS A 19 5.51 -23.05 -4.84
N CYS A 20 6.25 -23.35 -3.77
CA CYS A 20 5.71 -23.35 -2.41
C CYS A 20 6.53 -22.52 -1.41
N GLY A 21 7.57 -21.82 -1.88
CA GLY A 21 8.40 -20.92 -1.06
C GLY A 21 9.33 -21.61 -0.06
N GLN A 22 9.41 -22.94 -0.05
CA GLN A 22 10.23 -23.66 0.92
C GLN A 22 11.71 -23.42 0.66
N MET A 23 12.44 -22.91 1.67
CA MET A 23 13.89 -22.84 1.65
C MET A 23 14.49 -24.25 1.75
N LEU A 24 15.47 -24.54 0.91
CA LEU A 24 16.17 -25.81 0.87
C LEU A 24 17.56 -25.54 1.47
N ALA A 25 17.79 -26.01 2.69
CA ALA A 25 19.09 -25.85 3.34
C ALA A 25 20.18 -26.47 2.46
N SER A 26 21.04 -25.61 1.91
CA SER A 26 22.16 -25.98 1.04
C SER A 26 23.07 -26.97 1.74
N SER A 27 22.88 -28.26 1.43
CA SER A 27 23.73 -29.33 1.93
C SER A 27 24.94 -29.47 1.01
N GLY A 28 26.08 -28.98 1.48
CA GLY A 28 27.42 -29.47 1.12
C GLY A 28 27.85 -29.36 -0.34
N GLY A 29 28.36 -28.20 -0.74
CA GLY A 29 29.22 -28.04 -1.92
C GLY A 29 30.48 -27.29 -1.53
N SER A 30 31.59 -28.00 -1.37
CA SER A 30 32.93 -27.45 -1.14
C SER A 30 33.28 -26.46 -2.25
N ILE A 31 33.43 -25.18 -1.90
CA ILE A 31 33.94 -24.14 -2.79
C ILE A 31 35.45 -24.40 -2.99
N PRO A 32 35.96 -24.48 -4.23
CA PRO A 32 37.41 -24.56 -4.44
C PRO A 32 38.05 -23.23 -4.03
N LEU A 33 39.11 -23.35 -3.23
CA LEU A 33 39.97 -22.27 -2.77
C LEU A 33 40.59 -21.56 -3.98
N VAL A 34 40.24 -20.28 -4.19
CA VAL A 34 40.90 -19.43 -5.17
C VAL A 34 42.06 -18.75 -4.46
N ASP A 35 43.28 -19.02 -4.90
CA ASP A 35 44.52 -18.43 -4.38
C ASP A 35 44.46 -16.90 -4.44
N ALA A 36 44.52 -16.26 -3.27
CA ALA A 36 44.75 -14.83 -3.15
C ALA A 36 46.25 -14.56 -3.21
N THR A 37 46.74 -14.08 -4.36
CA THR A 37 48.09 -13.49 -4.45
C THR A 37 48.15 -12.16 -3.68
N PRO A 38 49.25 -11.85 -2.96
CA PRO A 38 49.34 -10.67 -2.12
C PRO A 38 49.74 -9.44 -2.94
N HIS A 39 48.88 -8.43 -3.02
CA HIS A 39 49.27 -7.10 -3.49
C HIS A 39 49.72 -6.23 -2.31
N ALA A 40 51.03 -6.06 -2.21
CA ALA A 40 51.67 -5.10 -1.32
C ALA A 40 51.55 -3.65 -1.87
N ASN A 41 51.39 -2.71 -0.93
CA ASN A 41 51.73 -1.28 -1.00
C ASN A 41 50.94 -0.34 -1.93
N GLY A 42 50.13 0.54 -1.31
CA GLY A 42 49.54 1.70 -1.97
C GLY A 42 49.00 2.80 -1.05
N ARG A 43 49.52 2.92 0.18
CA ARG A 43 49.12 3.92 1.21
C ARG A 43 49.61 5.35 0.89
N ARG A 44 49.40 5.83 -0.34
CA ARG A 44 49.75 7.20 -0.78
C ARG A 44 48.79 7.86 -1.79
N LEU A 45 47.66 7.23 -2.16
CA LEU A 45 46.73 7.80 -3.16
C LEU A 45 45.41 8.39 -2.62
N ILE A 46 45.21 8.43 -1.30
CA ILE A 46 43.96 8.96 -0.69
C ILE A 46 44.05 10.46 -0.36
N VAL A 47 45.26 11.05 -0.32
CA VAL A 47 45.44 12.49 -0.01
C VAL A 47 45.29 13.39 -1.25
N GLY A 48 45.38 12.84 -2.47
CA GLY A 48 45.28 13.63 -3.71
C GLY A 48 43.86 13.96 -4.16
N VAL A 49 42.87 13.14 -3.82
CA VAL A 49 41.50 13.29 -4.33
C VAL A 49 40.68 14.28 -3.48
N ILE A 50 40.95 14.36 -2.18
CA ILE A 50 40.25 15.29 -1.27
C ILE A 50 40.70 16.74 -1.49
N GLY A 51 41.98 16.96 -1.87
CA GLY A 51 42.49 18.29 -2.22
C GLY A 51 41.88 18.87 -3.50
N ALA A 52 41.61 18.04 -4.51
CA ALA A 52 41.04 18.50 -5.78
C ALA A 52 39.55 18.90 -5.67
N ILE A 53 38.79 18.23 -4.79
CA ILE A 53 37.36 18.52 -4.58
C ILE A 53 37.17 19.81 -3.77
N LEU A 54 38.05 20.10 -2.80
CA LEU A 54 37.98 21.34 -2.02
C LEU A 54 38.37 22.59 -2.84
N VAL A 55 39.27 22.46 -3.82
CA VAL A 55 39.58 23.56 -4.75
C VAL A 55 38.46 23.81 -5.77
N LEU A 56 37.76 22.75 -6.21
CA LEU A 56 36.58 22.87 -7.08
C LEU A 56 35.35 23.46 -6.35
N ALA A 57 35.17 23.16 -5.06
CA ALA A 57 34.11 23.76 -4.24
C ALA A 57 34.37 25.24 -3.92
N GLY A 58 35.65 25.64 -3.74
CA GLY A 58 36.03 27.04 -3.54
C GLY A 58 35.80 27.94 -4.77
N LEU A 59 35.93 27.39 -5.98
CA LEU A 59 35.68 28.11 -7.23
C LEU A 59 34.18 28.33 -7.53
N LEU A 60 33.29 27.49 -6.99
CA LEU A 60 31.84 27.64 -7.19
C LEU A 60 31.20 28.66 -6.23
N PHE A 61 31.80 28.92 -5.07
CA PHE A 61 31.35 29.96 -4.13
C PHE A 61 31.82 31.39 -4.49
N ALA A 62 32.74 31.54 -5.44
CA ALA A 62 33.21 32.86 -5.91
C ALA A 62 32.40 33.45 -7.08
N LEU A 63 31.33 32.77 -7.55
CA LEU A 63 30.51 33.20 -8.69
C LEU A 63 29.13 33.77 -8.30
N ASP A 64 28.81 33.88 -7.01
CA ASP A 64 27.50 34.35 -6.55
C ASP A 64 27.39 35.90 -6.47
N GLU A 65 28.51 36.63 -6.51
CA GLU A 65 28.54 38.11 -6.50
C GLU A 65 28.38 38.73 -7.90
N THR A 66 28.44 37.94 -8.98
CA THR A 66 28.18 38.41 -10.35
C THR A 66 26.92 37.75 -10.88
N GLY A 67 25.78 38.43 -10.75
CA GLY A 67 24.44 37.94 -11.09
C GLY A 67 24.23 37.48 -12.56
N LEU A 68 24.90 36.41 -12.97
CA LEU A 68 24.94 35.87 -14.33
C LEU A 68 24.10 34.60 -14.51
N LEU A 69 23.47 34.08 -13.45
CA LEU A 69 22.60 32.89 -13.52
C LEU A 69 21.09 33.21 -13.51
N ARG A 70 20.70 34.46 -13.75
CA ARG A 70 19.29 34.86 -13.90
C ARG A 70 18.70 34.65 -15.31
N ALA A 71 19.39 33.94 -16.20
CA ALA A 71 18.99 33.81 -17.60
C ALA A 71 19.07 32.37 -18.13
N ALA A 72 18.45 31.41 -17.45
CA ALA A 72 18.16 30.09 -18.04
C ALA A 72 17.05 29.39 -17.24
N GLY A 73 15.80 29.84 -17.44
CA GLY A 73 14.64 29.25 -16.80
C GLY A 73 13.36 29.70 -17.49
N SER A 74 13.33 29.61 -18.83
CA SER A 74 12.07 29.68 -19.57
C SER A 74 11.18 28.54 -19.11
N VAL A 75 10.23 28.90 -18.24
CA VAL A 75 9.16 28.08 -17.74
C VAL A 75 8.44 27.42 -18.91
N PHE A 76 8.57 26.10 -19.00
CA PHE A 76 7.66 25.23 -19.70
C PHE A 76 6.26 25.46 -19.11
N ARG A 77 5.39 26.16 -19.83
CA ARG A 77 3.95 26.20 -19.55
C ARG A 77 3.32 24.94 -20.15
N PRO A 78 2.71 24.04 -19.36
CA PRO A 78 1.77 23.09 -19.94
C PRO A 78 0.64 23.89 -20.57
N GLN A 79 0.39 23.64 -21.85
CA GLN A 79 -0.77 24.16 -22.57
C GLN A 79 -2.02 23.59 -21.90
N SER A 80 -2.61 24.36 -21.00
CA SER A 80 -4.01 24.22 -20.65
C SER A 80 -4.82 24.39 -21.94
N LEU A 81 -5.59 23.37 -22.29
CA LEU A 81 -6.66 23.45 -23.29
C LEU A 81 -7.57 24.64 -22.93
N ALA A 82 -7.31 25.78 -23.55
CA ALA A 82 -8.28 26.84 -23.68
C ALA A 82 -9.13 26.50 -24.91
N ALA A 83 -10.19 25.72 -24.70
CA ALA A 83 -11.28 25.66 -25.66
C ALA A 83 -11.94 27.05 -25.67
N GLN A 84 -11.51 27.89 -26.61
CA GLN A 84 -12.25 29.09 -27.00
C GLN A 84 -13.61 28.64 -27.53
N GLY A 85 -14.65 28.84 -26.72
CA GLY A 85 -16.02 28.85 -27.18
C GLY A 85 -16.21 30.04 -28.12
N GLN A 86 -16.01 29.80 -29.42
CA GLN A 86 -16.58 30.66 -30.45
C GLN A 86 -18.08 30.36 -30.49
N SER A 87 -18.87 31.29 -29.99
CA SER A 87 -20.30 31.42 -30.26
C SER A 87 -20.49 31.77 -31.75
N GLY A 88 -20.37 30.75 -32.61
CA GLY A 88 -20.84 30.80 -33.99
C GLY A 88 -22.31 30.37 -34.00
N GLN A 89 -23.19 31.34 -34.09
CA GLN A 89 -24.63 31.15 -34.28
C GLN A 89 -24.88 30.42 -35.61
N PRO A 90 -25.57 29.25 -35.63
CA PRO A 90 -26.05 28.69 -36.89
C PRO A 90 -27.23 29.52 -37.42
N PRO A 91 -27.37 29.69 -38.74
CA PRO A 91 -28.49 30.42 -39.33
C PRO A 91 -29.81 29.72 -38.98
N ALA A 92 -30.75 30.49 -38.44
CA ALA A 92 -32.12 30.08 -38.23
C ALA A 92 -32.77 29.75 -39.59
N LEU A 93 -33.15 28.49 -39.76
CA LEU A 93 -34.07 28.06 -40.80
C LEU A 93 -35.48 28.52 -40.40
N PRO A 94 -36.19 29.30 -41.22
CA PRO A 94 -37.59 29.59 -40.96
C PRO A 94 -38.42 28.32 -41.21
N ALA A 95 -39.10 27.86 -40.17
CA ALA A 95 -40.17 26.89 -40.29
C ALA A 95 -41.43 27.61 -40.78
N GLU A 96 -41.64 27.63 -42.09
CA GLU A 96 -42.96 27.88 -42.68
C GLU A 96 -43.78 26.61 -42.56
N GLY A 97 -44.83 26.65 -41.75
CA GLY A 97 -45.85 25.62 -41.69
C GLY A 97 -46.73 25.68 -42.92
N SER A 98 -46.73 24.63 -43.72
CA SER A 98 -47.76 24.34 -44.70
C SER A 98 -48.43 23.00 -44.32
N ALA A 99 -49.73 23.10 -44.06
CA ALA A 99 -50.60 21.95 -43.80
C ALA A 99 -50.99 21.27 -45.12
N GLN A 100 -51.40 19.99 -44.98
CA GLN A 100 -52.08 19.13 -45.98
C GLN A 100 -51.09 18.39 -46.92
N ASP A 101 -51.16 17.07 -47.13
CA ASP A 101 -52.34 16.22 -47.30
C ASP A 101 -51.94 14.75 -47.04
N SER A 102 -52.59 14.08 -46.08
CA SER A 102 -52.35 12.68 -45.74
C SER A 102 -53.09 11.76 -46.71
N ARG A 103 -52.48 11.46 -47.87
CA ARG A 103 -52.97 10.36 -48.71
C ARG A 103 -52.46 9.02 -48.18
N MET A 104 -53.39 8.27 -47.63
CA MET A 104 -53.29 6.86 -47.25
C MET A 104 -52.60 6.03 -48.36
N LEU A 105 -51.55 5.30 -47.98
CA LEU A 105 -51.07 4.14 -48.73
C LEU A 105 -50.94 2.97 -47.75
N SER A 106 -51.99 2.16 -47.68
CA SER A 106 -52.00 0.89 -46.95
C SER A 106 -51.20 -0.15 -47.74
N SER A 107 -50.08 -0.61 -47.18
CA SER A 107 -49.36 -1.79 -47.68
C SER A 107 -49.64 -2.96 -46.73
N PRO A 108 -50.17 -4.11 -47.20
CA PRO A 108 -50.48 -5.23 -46.34
C PRO A 108 -49.26 -6.16 -46.16
N GLY A 109 -48.92 -6.42 -44.88
CA GLY A 109 -48.46 -7.72 -44.42
C GLY A 109 -46.95 -7.99 -44.42
N GLN A 110 -46.34 -7.89 -43.24
CA GLN A 110 -45.46 -8.96 -42.76
C GLN A 110 -45.53 -8.98 -41.23
N ALA A 111 -46.12 -10.03 -40.67
CA ALA A 111 -46.01 -10.34 -39.24
C ALA A 111 -44.57 -10.78 -38.95
N GLY A 112 -43.66 -9.81 -38.89
CA GLY A 112 -42.37 -9.99 -38.25
C GLY A 112 -42.62 -10.10 -36.77
N GLY A 113 -42.36 -11.27 -36.19
CA GLY A 113 -42.40 -11.46 -34.75
C GLY A 113 -41.42 -10.50 -34.10
N SER A 114 -41.93 -9.37 -33.60
CA SER A 114 -41.26 -8.61 -32.56
C SER A 114 -41.32 -9.46 -31.30
N SER A 115 -40.40 -10.41 -31.18
CA SER A 115 -39.97 -10.85 -29.86
C SER A 115 -39.35 -9.62 -29.21
N LEU A 116 -40.14 -8.93 -28.40
CA LEU A 116 -39.60 -8.01 -27.41
C LEU A 116 -38.48 -8.76 -26.67
N PRO A 117 -37.28 -8.18 -26.51
CA PRO A 117 -36.31 -8.71 -25.57
C PRO A 117 -37.02 -8.78 -24.22
N ILE A 118 -37.18 -10.00 -23.70
CA ILE A 118 -37.62 -10.18 -22.32
C ILE A 118 -36.57 -9.43 -21.49
N PRO A 119 -36.95 -8.42 -20.69
CA PRO A 119 -36.00 -7.72 -19.85
C PRO A 119 -35.31 -8.77 -18.96
N ASP A 120 -33.98 -8.73 -18.97
CA ASP A 120 -33.11 -9.62 -18.21
C ASP A 120 -33.73 -9.89 -16.83
N SER A 121 -34.01 -11.17 -16.56
CA SER A 121 -34.26 -11.63 -15.21
C SER A 121 -33.11 -11.13 -14.34
N LYS A 122 -33.39 -10.22 -13.40
CA LYS A 122 -32.39 -9.64 -12.48
C LYS A 122 -31.41 -10.74 -12.06
N ARG A 123 -30.13 -10.58 -12.42
CA ARG A 123 -29.11 -11.56 -12.05
C ARG A 123 -28.85 -11.44 -10.56
N LEU A 124 -29.57 -12.22 -9.76
CA LEU A 124 -29.39 -12.26 -8.33
C LEU A 124 -28.01 -12.87 -8.00
N MET A 125 -27.30 -12.24 -7.07
CA MET A 125 -26.01 -12.72 -6.59
C MET A 125 -26.17 -14.09 -5.91
N PRO A 126 -25.39 -15.11 -6.31
CA PRO A 126 -25.36 -16.41 -5.64
C PRO A 126 -25.02 -16.29 -4.15
N ASP A 127 -25.62 -17.15 -3.33
CA ASP A 127 -25.46 -17.11 -1.87
C ASP A 127 -24.02 -17.42 -1.41
N ASP A 128 -23.27 -18.22 -2.16
CA ASP A 128 -21.86 -18.50 -1.90
C ASP A 128 -20.97 -17.27 -2.17
N VAL A 129 -21.19 -16.56 -3.27
CA VAL A 129 -20.52 -15.28 -3.59
C VAL A 129 -20.81 -14.25 -2.52
N ARG A 130 -22.09 -14.07 -2.16
CA ARG A 130 -22.49 -13.13 -1.09
C ARG A 130 -21.82 -13.47 0.24
N ARG A 131 -21.91 -14.72 0.71
CA ARG A 131 -21.30 -15.14 1.98
C ARG A 131 -19.79 -14.97 2.00
N TRP A 132 -19.13 -15.19 0.87
CA TRP A 132 -17.68 -14.96 0.76
C TRP A 132 -17.33 -13.47 0.80
N LEU A 133 -18.11 -12.61 0.14
CA LEU A 133 -17.92 -11.15 0.23
C LEU A 133 -18.18 -10.62 1.65
N GLU A 134 -19.18 -11.14 2.36
CA GLU A 134 -19.41 -10.83 3.78
C GLU A 134 -18.25 -11.32 4.66
N HIS A 135 -17.62 -12.45 4.33
CA HIS A 135 -16.39 -12.90 4.98
C HIS A 135 -15.25 -11.91 4.73
N LEU A 136 -15.04 -11.51 3.48
CA LEU A 136 -14.04 -10.52 3.12
C LEU A 136 -14.24 -9.19 3.87
N GLU A 137 -15.49 -8.71 3.99
CA GLU A 137 -15.83 -7.52 4.77
C GLU A 137 -15.44 -7.65 6.25
N ARG A 138 -15.73 -8.80 6.89
CA ARG A 138 -15.34 -9.03 8.29
C ARG A 138 -13.82 -9.01 8.46
N ILE A 139 -13.08 -9.60 7.53
CA ILE A 139 -11.61 -9.59 7.55
C ILE A 139 -11.07 -8.19 7.29
N GLU A 140 -11.66 -7.42 6.37
CA GLU A 140 -11.29 -6.02 6.12
C GLU A 140 -11.48 -5.15 7.37
N ARG A 141 -12.61 -5.30 8.06
CA ARG A 141 -12.85 -4.59 9.31
C ARG A 141 -11.81 -4.93 10.36
N LYS A 142 -11.54 -6.22 10.59
CA LYS A 142 -10.51 -6.69 11.52
C LYS A 142 -9.11 -6.19 11.16
N ARG A 143 -8.76 -6.20 9.87
CA ARG A 143 -7.50 -5.63 9.36
C ARG A 143 -7.40 -4.16 9.74
N GLY A 144 -8.42 -3.39 9.44
CA GLY A 144 -8.47 -1.96 9.75
C GLY A 144 -8.38 -1.69 11.25
N ASP A 145 -9.04 -2.49 12.09
CA ASP A 145 -9.02 -2.36 13.55
C ASP A 145 -7.61 -2.62 14.10
N LEU A 146 -7.00 -3.77 13.75
CA LEU A 146 -5.63 -4.11 14.15
C LEU A 146 -4.61 -3.06 13.68
N SER A 147 -4.74 -2.61 12.44
CA SER A 147 -3.89 -1.57 11.88
C SER A 147 -3.94 -0.28 12.69
N ARG A 148 -5.15 0.18 13.05
CA ARG A 148 -5.33 1.41 13.82
C ARG A 148 -4.78 1.28 15.23
N GLU A 149 -5.03 0.16 15.88
CA GLU A 149 -4.55 -0.11 17.23
C GLU A 149 -3.02 -0.09 17.28
N HIS A 150 -2.35 -0.88 16.44
CA HIS A 150 -0.89 -0.96 16.48
C HIS A 150 -0.22 0.36 16.02
N LEU A 151 -0.81 1.06 15.05
CA LEU A 151 -0.31 2.37 14.63
C LEU A 151 -0.48 3.42 15.73
N ALA A 152 -1.60 3.42 16.44
CA ALA A 152 -1.81 4.31 17.57
C ALA A 152 -0.74 4.08 18.66
N THR A 153 -0.48 2.81 19.01
CA THR A 153 0.59 2.45 19.96
C THR A 153 1.97 2.90 19.49
N ALA A 154 2.29 2.75 18.20
CA ALA A 154 3.54 3.23 17.64
C ALA A 154 3.67 4.77 17.74
N ILE A 155 2.60 5.51 17.42
CA ILE A 155 2.58 6.98 17.49
C ILE A 155 2.71 7.49 18.93
N THR A 156 1.99 6.88 19.89
CA THR A 156 2.07 7.29 21.30
C THR A 156 3.47 7.05 21.86
N THR A 157 4.05 5.89 21.56
CA THR A 157 5.42 5.53 21.97
C THR A 157 6.44 6.51 21.39
N MET A 158 6.35 6.82 20.09
CA MET A 158 7.23 7.79 19.46
C MET A 158 7.06 9.21 20.04
N THR A 159 5.84 9.62 20.36
CA THR A 159 5.56 10.93 20.99
C THR A 159 6.20 11.02 22.37
N ALA A 160 6.12 9.97 23.19
CA ALA A 160 6.79 9.92 24.49
C ALA A 160 8.31 10.03 24.35
N LEU A 161 8.91 9.31 23.41
CA LEU A 161 10.34 9.38 23.11
C LEU A 161 10.81 10.76 22.65
N GLN A 162 9.94 11.55 21.99
CA GLN A 162 10.24 12.94 21.58
C GLN A 162 10.17 13.91 22.74
N LEU A 163 9.21 13.73 23.66
CA LEU A 163 9.03 14.60 24.82
C LEU A 163 10.05 14.31 25.92
N GLY A 164 10.91 13.30 25.75
CA GLY A 164 11.99 12.97 26.69
C GLY A 164 11.50 12.41 28.02
N GLY A 165 10.20 12.11 28.14
CA GLY A 165 9.59 11.50 29.30
C GLY A 165 9.35 10.02 29.08
N SER A 166 9.42 9.24 30.15
CA SER A 166 8.94 7.86 30.15
C SER A 166 7.42 7.83 29.94
N MET A 167 6.89 6.83 29.22
CA MET A 167 5.43 6.69 29.01
C MET A 167 4.65 6.69 30.34
N SER A 168 5.26 6.18 31.41
CA SER A 168 4.73 6.21 32.78
C SER A 168 4.53 7.61 33.34
N GLU A 169 5.41 8.56 33.05
CA GLU A 169 5.26 9.96 33.50
C GLU A 169 4.14 10.69 32.75
N ILE A 170 3.98 10.41 31.46
CA ILE A 170 2.89 10.96 30.65
C ILE A 170 1.55 10.36 31.08
N GLU A 171 1.51 9.05 31.38
CA GLU A 171 0.31 8.38 31.91
C GLU A 171 -0.07 8.89 33.31
N ALA A 172 0.91 9.12 34.19
CA ALA A 172 0.71 9.74 35.50
C ALA A 172 0.18 11.18 35.38
N LEU A 173 0.76 11.98 34.48
CA LEU A 173 0.29 13.35 34.17
C LEU A 173 -1.15 13.37 33.61
N LEU A 174 -1.49 12.43 32.72
CA LEU A 174 -2.85 12.33 32.15
C LEU A 174 -3.89 11.85 33.18
N ARG A 175 -3.48 10.98 34.10
CA ARG A 175 -4.36 10.44 35.15
C ARG A 175 -4.53 11.41 36.33
N GLY A 176 -3.72 12.47 36.40
CA GLY A 176 -3.81 13.51 37.44
C GLY A 176 -3.19 13.11 38.78
N ASP A 177 -2.52 11.96 38.86
CA ASP A 177 -1.80 11.49 40.03
C ASP A 177 -0.31 11.84 39.89
N LEU A 178 0.09 12.98 40.46
CA LEU A 178 1.50 13.36 40.61
C LEU A 178 2.10 12.90 41.96
N GLU A 179 1.39 12.05 42.71
CA GLU A 179 1.88 11.47 43.95
C GLU A 179 2.14 9.97 43.76
N GLY A 180 3.42 9.60 43.65
CA GLY A 180 3.87 8.21 43.58
C GLY A 180 4.51 7.83 42.26
N LEU A 181 5.56 8.55 41.86
CA LEU A 181 6.56 7.98 40.95
C LEU A 181 7.29 6.88 41.74
N ASP A 182 6.76 5.67 41.67
CA ASP A 182 7.43 4.48 42.20
C ASP A 182 8.74 4.30 41.43
N GLU A 183 9.85 4.55 42.12
CA GLU A 183 11.23 4.46 41.62
C GLU A 183 11.59 3.03 41.16
N ASN A 184 10.70 2.06 41.39
CA ASN A 184 10.80 0.67 40.92
C ASN A 184 10.02 0.35 39.64
N GLN A 185 9.41 1.32 38.96
CA GLN A 185 9.01 1.08 37.57
C GLN A 185 10.25 1.04 36.69
N THR A 186 10.83 -0.16 36.57
CA THR A 186 11.82 -0.47 35.55
C THR A 186 11.35 0.10 34.21
N PRO A 187 12.22 0.81 33.45
CA PRO A 187 11.91 1.24 32.08
C PRO A 187 11.33 0.06 31.32
N PRO A 188 10.46 0.27 30.31
CA PRO A 188 9.83 -0.81 29.56
C PRO A 188 10.92 -1.81 29.20
N THR A 189 10.94 -2.89 29.96
CA THR A 189 12.09 -3.78 29.99
C THR A 189 12.06 -4.45 28.64
N ILE A 190 13.22 -4.78 28.06
CA ILE A 190 13.31 -5.48 26.77
C ILE A 190 12.24 -6.60 26.66
N GLU A 191 11.92 -7.25 27.78
CA GLU A 191 10.86 -8.25 27.97
C GLU A 191 9.42 -7.79 27.63
N LYS A 192 9.00 -6.57 27.99
CA LYS A 192 7.67 -6.02 27.62
C LYS A 192 7.61 -5.70 26.12
N ALA A 193 8.65 -5.08 25.57
CA ALA A 193 8.72 -4.78 24.14
C ALA A 193 8.70 -6.05 23.27
N THR A 194 9.42 -7.10 23.69
CA THR A 194 9.38 -8.41 23.01
C THR A 194 8.02 -9.09 23.12
N THR A 195 7.36 -9.01 24.28
CA THR A 195 6.02 -9.60 24.49
C THR A 195 4.97 -8.92 23.62
N ASP A 196 5.06 -7.59 23.48
CA ASP A 196 4.14 -6.81 22.65
C ASP A 196 4.29 -7.18 21.17
N MET A 197 5.52 -7.31 20.66
CA MET A 197 5.75 -7.67 19.26
C MET A 197 5.31 -9.10 18.90
N GLU A 198 5.52 -10.06 19.81
CA GLU A 198 4.99 -11.43 19.65
C GLU A 198 3.46 -11.45 19.64
N SER A 199 2.81 -10.65 20.47
CA SER A 199 1.35 -10.54 20.50
C SER A 199 0.79 -9.97 19.18
N MET A 200 1.42 -8.91 18.65
CA MET A 200 1.04 -8.30 17.38
C MET A 200 1.23 -9.28 16.22
N THR A 201 2.36 -10.00 16.20
CA THR A 201 2.64 -11.02 15.18
C THR A 201 1.56 -12.10 15.20
N ARG A 202 1.20 -12.61 16.39
CA ARG A 202 0.14 -13.62 16.53
C ARG A 202 -1.22 -13.11 16.05
N ALA A 203 -1.57 -11.84 16.31
CA ALA A 203 -2.81 -11.26 15.85
C ALA A 203 -2.92 -11.24 14.31
N TRP A 204 -1.84 -10.85 13.63
CA TRP A 204 -1.78 -10.85 12.16
C TRP A 204 -1.83 -12.26 11.55
N VAL A 205 -1.11 -13.21 12.16
CA VAL A 205 -1.18 -14.63 11.74
C VAL A 205 -2.59 -15.17 11.91
N SER A 206 -3.22 -14.93 13.06
CA SER A 206 -4.60 -15.36 13.31
C SER A 206 -5.59 -14.77 12.31
N LEU A 207 -5.43 -13.49 11.94
CA LEU A 207 -6.29 -12.85 10.94
C LEU A 207 -6.11 -13.47 9.55
N ASN A 208 -4.87 -13.79 9.17
CA ASN A 208 -4.57 -14.45 7.91
C ASN A 208 -5.12 -15.89 7.87
N ASP A 209 -5.01 -16.63 8.96
CA ASP A 209 -5.57 -17.99 9.06
C ASP A 209 -7.10 -17.98 8.98
N GLU A 210 -7.75 -17.01 9.63
CA GLU A 210 -9.19 -16.82 9.53
C GLU A 210 -9.61 -16.47 8.08
N PHE A 211 -8.85 -15.61 7.40
CA PHE A 211 -9.10 -15.28 6.00
C PHE A 211 -9.04 -16.53 5.10
N LEU A 212 -8.00 -17.36 5.26
CA LEU A 212 -7.79 -18.58 4.48
C LEU A 212 -8.74 -19.74 4.83
N SER A 213 -9.40 -19.69 5.99
CA SER A 213 -10.31 -20.74 6.44
C SER A 213 -11.56 -20.93 5.57
N VAL A 214 -11.94 -19.91 4.79
CA VAL A 214 -13.11 -19.94 3.91
C VAL A 214 -12.67 -19.90 2.44
N PRO A 215 -12.86 -21.00 1.67
CA PRO A 215 -12.46 -21.03 0.26
C PRO A 215 -13.33 -20.09 -0.59
N PRO A 216 -12.75 -19.35 -1.56
CA PRO A 216 -13.53 -18.49 -2.45
C PRO A 216 -14.26 -19.31 -3.54
N PRO A 217 -15.44 -18.84 -3.99
CA PRO A 217 -16.01 -19.31 -5.26
C PRO A 217 -15.12 -18.86 -6.43
N GLU A 218 -15.25 -19.53 -7.59
CA GLU A 218 -14.36 -19.36 -8.74
C GLU A 218 -14.20 -17.89 -9.19
N GLU A 219 -15.31 -17.15 -9.21
CA GLU A 219 -15.34 -15.74 -9.61
C GLU A 219 -14.57 -14.82 -8.63
N CYS A 220 -14.44 -15.23 -7.38
CA CYS A 220 -13.79 -14.46 -6.32
C CYS A 220 -12.30 -14.80 -6.15
N VAL A 221 -11.78 -15.83 -6.84
CA VAL A 221 -10.36 -16.22 -6.74
C VAL A 221 -9.40 -15.09 -7.07
N PRO A 222 -9.61 -14.24 -8.10
CA PRO A 222 -8.72 -13.11 -8.37
C PRO A 222 -8.71 -12.09 -7.23
N ILE A 223 -9.88 -11.79 -6.65
CA ILE A 223 -10.03 -10.89 -5.49
C ILE A 223 -9.31 -11.49 -4.28
N ARG A 224 -9.49 -12.79 -4.03
CA ARG A 224 -8.80 -13.50 -2.94
C ARG A 224 -7.29 -13.35 -3.06
N ASN A 225 -6.73 -13.61 -4.25
CA ASN A 225 -5.28 -13.52 -4.48
C ASN A 225 -4.74 -12.12 -4.22
N GLN A 226 -5.46 -11.09 -4.66
CA GLN A 226 -5.05 -9.69 -4.49
C GLN A 226 -5.16 -9.26 -3.03
N TYR A 227 -6.25 -9.60 -2.36
CA TYR A 227 -6.45 -9.27 -0.96
C TYR A 227 -5.47 -10.00 -0.03
N ASP A 228 -5.15 -11.25 -0.35
CA ASP A 228 -4.14 -12.06 0.35
C ASP A 228 -2.76 -11.37 0.37
N GLN A 229 -2.39 -10.71 -0.74
CA GLN A 229 -1.22 -9.84 -0.78
C GLN A 229 -1.40 -8.64 0.16
N VAL A 230 -2.50 -7.89 0.03
CA VAL A 230 -2.77 -6.72 0.89
C VAL A 230 -2.64 -7.05 2.37
N LEU A 231 -3.21 -8.18 2.80
CA LEU A 231 -3.24 -8.59 4.20
C LEU A 231 -1.82 -8.87 4.73
N ARG A 232 -1.02 -9.65 4.01
CA ARG A 232 0.36 -9.95 4.41
C ARG A 232 1.27 -8.72 4.38
N GLU A 233 1.15 -7.90 3.35
CA GLU A 233 1.96 -6.69 3.19
C GLU A 233 1.64 -5.67 4.29
N THR A 234 0.37 -5.55 4.69
CA THR A 234 -0.06 -4.71 5.82
C THR A 234 0.55 -5.18 7.14
N GLY A 235 0.43 -6.48 7.44
CA GLY A 235 1.00 -7.04 8.67
C GLY A 235 2.52 -6.87 8.74
N ALA A 236 3.23 -7.18 7.65
CA ALA A 236 4.69 -7.01 7.58
C ALA A 236 5.10 -5.55 7.81
N MET A 237 4.42 -4.60 7.16
CA MET A 237 4.76 -3.18 7.29
C MET A 237 4.50 -2.63 8.70
N ILE A 238 3.45 -3.08 9.38
CA ILE A 238 3.18 -2.66 10.76
C ILE A 238 4.25 -3.18 11.71
N LEU A 239 4.70 -4.43 11.52
CA LEU A 239 5.80 -4.99 12.30
C LEU A 239 7.10 -4.20 12.03
N ASP A 240 7.39 -3.82 10.79
CA ASP A 240 8.53 -2.96 10.45
C ASP A 240 8.43 -1.58 11.15
N ILE A 241 7.23 -0.98 11.23
CA ILE A 241 6.98 0.28 11.95
C ILE A 241 7.24 0.14 13.45
N VAL A 242 6.67 -0.88 14.07
CA VAL A 242 6.82 -1.13 15.52
C VAL A 242 8.27 -1.39 15.86
N GLN A 243 8.98 -2.19 15.06
CA GLN A 243 10.41 -2.44 15.23
C GLN A 243 11.25 -1.17 15.07
N ALA A 244 10.91 -0.29 14.12
CA ALA A 244 11.58 1.00 13.97
C ALA A 244 11.36 1.91 15.19
N VAL A 245 10.15 1.93 15.75
CA VAL A 245 9.83 2.70 16.97
C VAL A 245 10.56 2.14 18.19
N ASP A 246 10.65 0.82 18.33
CA ASP A 246 11.40 0.17 19.41
C ASP A 246 12.91 0.54 19.36
N ASN A 247 13.48 0.53 18.15
CA ASN A 247 14.88 0.91 17.92
C ASN A 247 15.14 2.41 18.07
N ALA A 248 14.11 3.27 18.10
CA ALA A 248 14.26 4.73 18.16
C ALA A 248 14.89 5.21 19.48
N SER A 249 14.88 4.38 20.53
CA SER A 249 15.62 4.62 21.77
C SER A 249 17.14 4.67 21.55
N THR A 250 17.64 3.89 20.60
CA THR A 250 19.07 3.73 20.30
C THR A 250 19.48 4.53 19.06
N ASP A 251 18.62 4.59 18.04
CA ASP A 251 18.85 5.33 16.80
C ASP A 251 17.57 6.06 16.34
N ARG A 252 17.40 7.28 16.85
CA ARG A 252 16.23 8.11 16.54
C ARG A 252 16.19 8.56 15.08
N GLU A 253 17.34 8.91 14.51
CA GLU A 253 17.44 9.38 13.12
C GLU A 253 17.15 8.25 12.13
N GLY A 254 17.73 7.07 12.37
CA GLY A 254 17.47 5.87 11.59
C GLY A 254 16.01 5.42 11.66
N ALA A 255 15.39 5.48 12.84
CA ALA A 255 13.97 5.18 13.01
C ALA A 255 13.06 6.12 12.19
N LEU A 256 13.31 7.43 12.22
CA LEU A 256 12.56 8.40 11.43
C LEU A 256 12.73 8.16 9.92
N GLN A 257 13.96 7.90 9.48
CA GLN A 257 14.25 7.60 8.08
C GLN A 257 13.57 6.30 7.61
N ALA A 258 13.51 5.28 8.46
CA ALA A 258 12.81 4.04 8.18
C ALA A 258 11.30 4.28 7.99
N LEU A 259 10.67 5.04 8.90
CA LEU A 259 9.25 5.40 8.82
C LEU A 259 8.92 6.20 7.54
N LEU A 260 9.74 7.19 7.20
CA LEU A 260 9.58 7.98 5.97
C LEU A 260 9.71 7.10 4.71
N SER A 261 10.66 6.16 4.72
CA SER A 261 10.86 5.23 3.61
C SER A 261 9.71 4.23 3.46
N MET A 262 9.05 3.85 4.57
CA MET A 262 7.90 2.95 4.56
C MET A 262 6.64 3.61 3.99
N LYS A 263 6.42 4.91 4.24
CA LYS A 263 5.31 5.66 3.63
C LYS A 263 5.31 5.58 2.10
N GLY A 264 6.48 5.67 1.45
CA GLY A 264 6.56 5.55 -0.01
C GLY A 264 6.23 4.14 -0.51
N LYS A 265 6.66 3.11 0.24
CA LYS A 265 6.45 1.70 -0.12
C LYS A 265 5.03 1.21 0.18
N SER A 266 4.33 1.85 1.12
CA SER A 266 2.97 1.45 1.54
C SER A 266 1.96 1.61 0.40
N GLU A 267 2.07 2.71 -0.36
CA GLU A 267 1.17 2.95 -1.49
C GLU A 267 1.33 1.89 -2.59
N GLU A 268 2.56 1.48 -2.88
CA GLU A 268 2.83 0.48 -3.90
C GLU A 268 2.46 -0.94 -3.47
N ARG A 269 2.78 -1.31 -2.22
CA ARG A 269 2.62 -2.68 -1.70
C ARG A 269 1.23 -2.95 -1.14
N ILE A 270 0.52 -1.93 -0.67
CA ILE A 270 -0.79 -2.06 -0.01
C ILE A 270 -1.83 -1.24 -0.78
N GLY A 271 -1.58 0.05 -1.02
CA GLY A 271 -2.55 0.97 -1.62
C GLY A 271 -3.07 0.50 -2.99
N ARG A 272 -2.18 0.27 -3.97
CA ARG A 272 -2.57 -0.19 -5.31
C ARG A 272 -3.20 -1.58 -5.32
N PRO A 273 -2.68 -2.60 -4.60
CA PRO A 273 -3.36 -3.90 -4.50
C PRO A 273 -4.74 -3.81 -3.81
N ALA A 274 -4.89 -2.97 -2.79
CA ALA A 274 -6.17 -2.73 -2.10
C ALA A 274 -7.19 -2.09 -3.04
N GLU A 275 -6.79 -1.07 -3.80
CA GLU A 275 -7.63 -0.44 -4.83
C GLU A 275 -8.10 -1.44 -5.89
N ARG A 276 -7.18 -2.28 -6.40
CA ARG A 276 -7.55 -3.34 -7.37
C ARG A 276 -8.52 -4.35 -6.78
N THR A 277 -8.33 -4.71 -5.51
CA THR A 277 -9.25 -5.60 -4.80
C THR A 277 -10.64 -4.96 -4.67
N ASP A 278 -10.69 -3.69 -4.27
CA ASP A 278 -11.95 -2.92 -4.14
C ASP A 278 -12.70 -2.80 -5.47
N GLN A 279 -11.98 -2.57 -6.57
CA GLN A 279 -12.53 -2.56 -7.92
C GLN A 279 -13.05 -3.95 -8.32
N GLY A 280 -12.34 -5.02 -7.96
CA GLY A 280 -12.80 -6.39 -8.19
C GLY A 280 -14.12 -6.68 -7.46
N VAL A 281 -14.24 -6.25 -6.20
CA VAL A 281 -15.49 -6.36 -5.44
C VAL A 281 -16.61 -5.57 -6.12
N ALA A 282 -16.34 -4.33 -6.56
CA ALA A 282 -17.31 -3.52 -7.28
C ALA A 282 -17.79 -4.21 -8.56
N GLN A 283 -16.89 -4.78 -9.36
CA GLN A 283 -17.24 -5.50 -10.59
C GLN A 283 -18.15 -6.71 -10.33
N ILE A 284 -17.91 -7.47 -9.25
CA ILE A 284 -18.79 -8.58 -8.88
C ILE A 284 -20.17 -8.05 -8.45
N CYS A 285 -20.19 -7.01 -7.61
CA CYS A 285 -21.43 -6.38 -7.18
C CYS A 285 -22.26 -5.87 -8.37
N ASP A 286 -21.62 -5.16 -9.32
CA ASP A 286 -22.25 -4.62 -10.53
C ASP A 286 -22.77 -5.73 -11.45
N LYS A 287 -22.02 -6.85 -11.60
CA LYS A 287 -22.43 -8.02 -12.39
C LYS A 287 -23.78 -8.60 -11.93
N TYR A 288 -24.07 -8.52 -10.64
CA TYR A 288 -25.30 -9.03 -10.03
C TYR A 288 -26.27 -7.93 -9.60
N GLU A 289 -26.16 -6.74 -10.20
CA GLU A 289 -27.02 -5.57 -9.91
C GLU A 289 -27.16 -5.27 -8.40
N THR A 290 -26.12 -5.59 -7.64
CA THR A 290 -26.10 -5.47 -6.18
C THR A 290 -25.27 -4.27 -5.82
N ARG A 291 -25.80 -3.38 -4.97
CA ARG A 291 -25.02 -2.24 -4.48
C ARG A 291 -23.88 -2.74 -3.58
N LYS A 292 -22.65 -2.34 -3.89
CA LYS A 292 -21.50 -2.56 -3.00
C LYS A 292 -21.73 -1.91 -1.63
N TRP A 293 -21.50 -2.66 -0.54
CA TRP A 293 -21.80 -2.21 0.83
C TRP A 293 -20.55 -2.00 1.71
N PHE A 294 -19.36 -2.38 1.23
CA PHE A 294 -18.10 -2.15 1.93
C PHE A 294 -17.00 -1.72 0.95
N SER A 295 -15.87 -1.29 1.49
CA SER A 295 -14.71 -0.88 0.69
C SER A 295 -13.43 -1.43 1.28
N ILE A 296 -12.48 -1.79 0.43
CA ILE A 296 -11.12 -2.16 0.86
C ILE A 296 -10.31 -0.87 1.06
N SER A 297 -9.84 -0.63 2.28
CA SER A 297 -9.06 0.58 2.58
C SER A 297 -7.69 0.51 1.90
N ARG A 298 -7.32 1.60 1.22
CA ARG A 298 -5.97 1.81 0.64
C ARG A 298 -4.97 2.23 1.71
N ASP A 299 -5.45 2.91 2.75
CA ASP A 299 -4.61 3.45 3.80
C ASP A 299 -4.26 2.35 4.79
N PHE A 300 -2.97 2.20 5.06
CA PHE A 300 -2.50 1.20 6.00
C PHE A 300 -3.07 1.40 7.43
N GLY A 301 -3.45 2.64 7.78
CA GLY A 301 -4.03 3.04 9.06
C GLY A 301 -5.55 3.23 9.06
N GLY A 302 -6.26 2.76 8.03
CA GLY A 302 -7.73 2.81 7.96
C GLY A 302 -8.30 4.23 7.94
N GLY A 303 -8.17 4.93 6.82
CA GLY A 303 -8.98 6.08 6.35
C GLY A 303 -9.05 7.37 7.18
N GLY A 304 -8.79 7.34 8.49
CA GLY A 304 -9.11 8.44 9.41
C GLY A 304 -7.91 8.92 10.23
N LEU A 305 -7.07 8.02 10.73
CA LEU A 305 -6.04 8.37 11.71
C LEU A 305 -4.93 9.23 11.09
N LEU A 306 -4.35 8.82 9.96
CA LEU A 306 -3.29 9.57 9.28
C LEU A 306 -3.80 10.92 8.77
N LYS A 307 -5.01 10.92 8.20
CA LYS A 307 -5.70 12.12 7.74
C LYS A 307 -5.98 13.12 8.88
N SER A 308 -6.30 12.63 10.08
CA SER A 308 -6.51 13.48 11.27
C SER A 308 -5.22 14.11 11.80
N LEU A 309 -4.06 13.53 11.47
CA LEU A 309 -2.74 14.07 11.78
C LEU A 309 -2.21 15.01 10.67
N GLY A 310 -3.07 15.39 9.72
CA GLY A 310 -2.69 16.25 8.60
C GLY A 310 -1.75 15.58 7.59
N MET A 311 -1.71 14.24 7.57
CA MET A 311 -0.84 13.43 6.70
C MET A 311 -1.60 12.62 5.67
#